data_AF-A0A1W6B741-F1
#
_entry.id   AF-A0A1W6B741-F1
#
_cell.length_a   1.000
_cell.length_b   1.000
_cell.length_c   1.000
_cell.angle_alpha   90.00
_cell.angle_beta   90.00
_cell.angle_gamma   90.00
#
_symmetry.space_group_name_H-M   'P 1'
#
loop_
_entity.id
_entity.type
_entity.pdbx_description
1 polymer ?
#
loop_
_entity_poly.entity_id
_entity_poly.type
_entity_poly.pdbx_seq_one_letter_code
_entity_poly.pdbx_strand_id
1 'polypeptide(L)'
;MKRAIIFAALLATLSPLATHTAQADGATITLAPGVTLQLGDRDRQGQYWDGGHWRDGRWWHDRYEWQQGRWWRHEQWRRHHEWERQQWQREREWRHHERAREREHRKWEKRRERDHRQWEKHREHEYRQWEKHHRD
;
A
#
# COMPACT_ATOMS: atom_id res chain seq x y z
N MET A 1 25.90 3.96 58.96
CA MET A 1 24.69 3.79 58.13
C MET A 1 24.92 4.25 56.67
N LYS A 2 25.89 3.67 55.94
CA LYS A 2 26.19 4.03 54.53
C LYS A 2 26.55 2.85 53.63
N ARG A 3 26.52 1.62 54.15
CA ARG A 3 26.90 0.38 53.41
C ARG A 3 25.70 -0.43 52.92
N ALA A 4 24.52 -0.20 53.49
CA ALA A 4 23.29 -0.88 53.09
C ALA A 4 22.67 -0.32 51.78
N ILE A 5 23.07 0.88 51.35
CA ILE A 5 22.53 1.52 50.14
C ILE A 5 23.14 0.90 48.87
N ILE A 6 24.35 0.36 48.94
CA ILE A 6 25.04 -0.23 47.78
C ILE A 6 24.42 -1.59 47.38
N PHE A 7 23.93 -2.36 48.35
CA PHE A 7 23.24 -3.63 48.07
C PHE A 7 21.85 -3.41 47.45
N ALA A 8 21.14 -2.35 47.82
CA ALA A 8 19.86 -2.00 47.21
C ALA A 8 20.01 -1.51 45.75
N ALA A 9 21.12 -0.85 45.42
CA ALA A 9 21.40 -0.38 44.06
C ALA A 9 21.76 -1.53 43.09
N LEU A 10 22.32 -2.63 43.59
CA LEU A 10 22.73 -3.77 42.74
C LEU A 10 21.60 -4.78 42.47
N LEU A 11 20.54 -4.79 43.28
CA LEU A 11 19.33 -5.58 42.98
C LEU A 11 18.40 -4.90 41.96
N ALA A 12 18.54 -3.59 41.75
CA ALA A 12 17.77 -2.86 40.75
C ALA A 12 18.31 -3.02 39.31
N THR A 13 19.50 -3.58 39.13
CA THR A 13 20.11 -3.83 37.80
C THR A 13 19.87 -5.25 37.27
N LEU A 14 19.19 -6.10 38.04
CA LEU A 14 18.84 -7.48 37.68
C LEU A 14 17.36 -7.65 37.29
N SER A 15 16.72 -6.56 36.87
CA SER A 15 15.55 -6.65 36.01
C SER A 15 16.03 -6.59 34.57
N PRO A 16 16.15 -7.73 33.85
CA PRO A 16 15.76 -7.68 32.46
C PRO A 16 14.29 -7.22 32.50
N LEU A 17 14.05 -5.99 32.07
CA LEU A 17 12.81 -5.67 31.37
C LEU A 17 12.74 -6.59 30.15
N ALA A 18 12.45 -7.86 30.38
CA ALA A 18 11.83 -8.74 29.43
C ALA A 18 10.32 -8.46 29.50
N THR A 19 9.94 -7.18 29.34
CA THR A 19 8.71 -6.87 28.64
C THR A 19 8.94 -7.34 27.20
N HIS A 20 8.89 -8.65 27.00
CA HIS A 20 8.64 -9.20 25.68
C HIS A 20 7.20 -8.78 25.39
N THR A 21 7.05 -7.57 24.85
CA THR A 21 5.95 -7.32 23.95
C THR A 21 6.07 -8.44 22.94
N ALA A 22 5.16 -9.41 23.00
CA ALA A 22 5.04 -10.37 21.93
C ALA A 22 4.79 -9.51 20.67
N GLN A 23 5.84 -9.29 19.88
CA GLN A 23 5.68 -8.78 18.54
C GLN A 23 5.00 -9.90 17.78
N ALA A 24 3.68 -9.89 17.82
CA ALA A 24 2.86 -10.61 16.87
C ALA A 24 3.05 -9.88 15.53
N ASP A 25 4.15 -10.16 14.84
CA ASP A 25 4.02 -10.33 13.40
C ASP A 25 3.00 -11.45 13.29
N GLY A 26 1.80 -11.19 12.79
CA GLY A 26 0.57 -11.98 13.06
C GLY A 26 0.60 -13.47 12.71
N ALA A 27 1.77 -14.02 12.39
CA ALA A 27 2.07 -15.41 12.15
C ALA A 27 3.14 -16.02 13.07
N THR A 28 3.78 -15.35 14.04
CA THR A 28 4.85 -15.96 14.87
C THR A 28 4.78 -15.55 16.33
N ILE A 29 4.86 -16.52 17.25
CA ILE A 29 4.92 -16.31 18.70
C ILE A 29 6.18 -17.00 19.26
N THR A 30 6.92 -16.29 20.11
CA THR A 30 8.07 -16.85 20.83
C THR A 30 7.60 -17.38 22.18
N LEU A 31 7.71 -18.69 22.39
CA LEU A 31 7.29 -19.35 23.62
C LEU A 31 8.40 -19.35 24.68
N ALA A 32 9.65 -19.51 24.23
CA ALA A 32 10.85 -19.53 25.06
C ALA A 32 12.06 -19.13 24.19
N PRO A 33 13.22 -18.81 24.79
CA PRO A 33 14.45 -18.58 24.03
C PRO A 33 14.75 -19.78 23.11
N GLY A 34 14.75 -19.57 21.80
CA GLY A 34 14.98 -20.62 20.78
C GLY A 34 13.74 -21.44 20.39
N VAL A 35 12.57 -21.17 20.98
CA VAL A 35 11.31 -21.84 20.64
C VAL A 35 10.34 -20.83 20.05
N THR A 36 10.15 -20.90 18.74
CA THR A 36 9.15 -20.12 18.00
C THR A 36 8.03 -21.04 17.52
N LEU A 37 6.81 -20.52 17.51
CA LEU A 37 5.63 -21.18 17.01
C LEU A 37 5.00 -20.29 15.95
N GLN A 38 4.93 -20.80 14.72
CA GLN A 38 4.38 -20.09 13.58
C GLN A 38 2.96 -20.53 13.26
N LEU A 39 2.18 -19.62 12.68
CA LEU A 39 0.84 -19.87 12.18
C LEU A 39 0.90 -20.99 11.14
N GLY A 40 0.16 -22.07 11.39
CA GLY A 40 0.14 -23.27 10.58
C GLY A 40 1.24 -24.27 10.88
N ASP A 41 2.03 -24.06 11.95
CA ASP A 41 2.87 -25.11 12.51
C ASP A 41 2.00 -26.30 12.94
N ARG A 42 2.54 -27.49 12.73
CA ARG A 42 1.84 -28.76 12.99
C ARG A 42 2.44 -29.46 14.21
N ASP A 43 1.59 -29.84 15.16
CA ASP A 43 2.01 -30.66 16.30
C ASP A 43 2.14 -32.16 15.95
N ARG A 44 2.55 -32.98 16.93
CA ARG A 44 2.68 -34.43 16.75
C ARG A 44 1.34 -35.13 16.53
N GLN A 45 0.24 -34.52 16.95
CA GLN A 45 -1.12 -35.03 16.78
C GLN A 45 -1.71 -34.63 15.40
N GLY A 46 -1.02 -33.80 14.62
CA GLY A 46 -1.50 -33.32 13.33
C GLY A 46 -2.41 -32.09 13.41
N GLN A 47 -2.49 -31.45 14.58
CA GLN A 47 -3.20 -30.19 14.77
C GLN A 47 -2.33 -29.02 14.31
N TYR A 48 -2.98 -27.97 13.85
CA TYR A 48 -2.36 -26.76 13.34
C TYR A 48 -2.49 -25.60 14.33
N TRP A 49 -1.44 -24.82 14.45
CA TRP A 49 -1.43 -23.63 15.29
C TRP A 49 -2.12 -22.44 14.60
N ASP A 50 -3.17 -21.87 15.21
CA ASP A 50 -3.92 -20.73 14.66
C ASP A 50 -3.50 -19.33 15.13
N GLY A 51 -2.41 -19.26 15.91
CA GLY A 51 -1.97 -18.02 16.57
C GLY A 51 -2.39 -17.92 18.04
N GLY A 52 -3.21 -18.84 18.55
CA GLY A 52 -3.53 -18.91 19.99
C GLY A 52 -3.94 -20.30 20.49
N HIS A 53 -4.38 -21.18 19.60
CA HIS A 53 -4.85 -22.52 19.91
C HIS A 53 -4.40 -23.52 18.84
N TRP A 54 -4.24 -24.78 19.28
CA TRP A 54 -4.12 -25.92 18.37
C TRP A 54 -5.51 -26.28 17.85
N ARG A 55 -5.61 -26.49 16.54
CA ARG A 55 -6.86 -26.76 15.82
C ARG A 55 -6.71 -28.02 14.99
N ASP A 56 -7.76 -28.81 14.91
CA ASP A 56 -7.73 -29.99 14.06
C ASP A 56 -7.55 -29.62 12.58
N GLY A 57 -7.05 -30.59 11.79
CA GLY A 57 -6.76 -30.36 10.39
C GLY A 57 -7.98 -29.98 9.56
N ARG A 58 -9.18 -30.50 9.87
CA ARG A 58 -10.39 -30.16 9.11
C ARG A 58 -10.75 -28.69 9.33
N TRP A 59 -10.80 -28.25 10.58
CA TRP A 59 -11.04 -26.85 10.90
C TRP A 59 -10.01 -25.93 10.26
N TRP A 60 -8.74 -26.35 10.20
CA TRP A 60 -7.68 -25.60 9.56
C TRP A 60 -7.95 -25.38 8.08
N HIS A 61 -8.17 -26.46 7.33
CA HIS A 61 -8.41 -26.42 5.89
C HIS A 61 -9.70 -25.68 5.51
N ASP A 62 -10.70 -25.65 6.40
CA ASP A 62 -11.95 -24.92 6.18
C ASP A 62 -11.78 -23.39 6.31
N ARG A 63 -10.76 -22.92 7.04
CA ARG A 63 -10.54 -21.49 7.34
C ARG A 63 -9.28 -20.90 6.77
N TYR A 64 -8.26 -21.71 6.53
CA TYR A 64 -6.95 -21.28 6.10
C TYR A 64 -6.57 -21.94 4.79
N GLU A 65 -6.02 -21.13 3.91
CA GLU A 65 -5.52 -21.53 2.60
C GLU A 65 -4.04 -21.17 2.50
N TRP A 66 -3.24 -22.05 1.92
CA TRP A 66 -1.85 -21.73 1.60
C TRP A 66 -1.81 -20.97 0.27
N GLN A 67 -1.49 -19.68 0.33
CA GLN A 67 -1.42 -18.82 -0.86
C GLN A 67 -0.23 -17.87 -0.76
N GLN A 68 0.50 -17.71 -1.87
CA GLN A 68 1.68 -16.84 -1.95
C GLN A 68 2.76 -17.14 -0.88
N GLY A 69 2.97 -18.40 -0.54
CA GLY A 69 4.02 -18.80 0.42
C GLY A 69 3.69 -18.55 1.89
N ARG A 70 2.43 -18.25 2.23
CA ARG A 70 1.98 -18.13 3.62
C ARG A 70 0.54 -18.64 3.80
N TRP A 71 0.18 -18.93 5.05
CA TRP A 71 -1.20 -19.21 5.41
C TRP A 71 -2.05 -17.94 5.43
N TRP A 72 -3.19 -17.97 4.76
CA TRP A 72 -4.19 -16.91 4.73
C TRP A 72 -5.50 -17.40 5.28
N ARG A 73 -6.12 -16.61 6.18
CA ARG A 73 -7.52 -16.86 6.56
C ARG A 73 -8.44 -16.50 5.39
N HIS A 74 -9.36 -17.38 5.01
CA HIS A 74 -10.26 -17.22 3.84
C HIS A 74 -10.95 -15.85 3.76
N GLU A 75 -11.42 -15.30 4.87
CA GLU A 75 -12.06 -13.98 4.89
C GLU A 75 -11.10 -12.82 4.65
N GLN A 76 -9.87 -12.93 5.15
CA GLN A 76 -8.84 -11.92 4.92
C GLN A 76 -8.36 -11.99 3.47
N TRP A 77 -8.19 -13.20 2.94
CA TRP A 77 -7.85 -13.43 1.55
C TRP A 77 -8.91 -12.85 0.60
N ARG A 78 -10.19 -13.16 0.82
CA ARG A 78 -11.29 -12.59 0.02
C ARG A 78 -11.29 -11.06 0.06
N ARG A 79 -11.16 -10.46 1.24
CA ARG A 79 -11.10 -8.99 1.39
C ARG A 79 -9.89 -8.38 0.68
N HIS A 80 -8.73 -9.01 0.80
CA HIS A 80 -7.52 -8.57 0.11
C HIS A 80 -7.72 -8.58 -1.40
N HIS A 81 -8.25 -9.67 -1.93
CA HIS A 81 -8.46 -9.84 -3.37
C HIS A 81 -9.55 -8.91 -3.91
N GLU A 82 -10.60 -8.67 -3.14
CA GLU A 82 -11.63 -7.66 -3.46
C GLU A 82 -11.05 -6.24 -3.45
N TRP A 83 -10.22 -5.92 -2.47
CA TRP A 83 -9.52 -4.64 -2.40
C TRP A 83 -8.60 -4.44 -3.61
N GLU A 84 -7.79 -5.45 -3.97
CA GLU A 84 -6.95 -5.42 -5.17
C GLU A 84 -7.79 -5.19 -6.42
N ARG A 85 -8.90 -5.92 -6.58
CA ARG A 85 -9.81 -5.75 -7.73
C ARG A 85 -10.35 -4.32 -7.81
N GLN A 86 -10.74 -3.74 -6.68
CA GLN A 86 -11.21 -2.36 -6.63
C GLN A 86 -10.09 -1.36 -6.96
N GLN A 87 -8.86 -1.58 -6.49
CA GLN A 87 -7.72 -0.74 -6.84
C GLN A 87 -7.45 -0.79 -8.35
N TRP A 88 -7.44 -1.99 -8.93
CA TRP A 88 -7.28 -2.16 -10.37
C TRP A 88 -8.37 -1.45 -11.18
N GLN A 89 -9.62 -1.47 -10.71
CA GLN A 89 -10.71 -0.75 -11.36
C GLN A 89 -10.50 0.76 -11.27
N ARG A 90 -10.22 1.30 -10.07
CA ARG A 90 -9.94 2.72 -9.88
C ARG A 90 -8.77 3.20 -10.73
N GLU A 91 -7.71 2.40 -10.81
CA GLU A 91 -6.53 2.72 -11.61
C GLU A 91 -6.87 2.75 -13.11
N ARG A 92 -7.65 1.78 -13.61
CA ARG A 92 -8.13 1.78 -14.99
C ARG A 92 -8.98 3.01 -15.29
N GLU A 93 -9.89 3.37 -14.40
CA GLU A 93 -10.74 4.55 -14.54
C GLU A 93 -9.92 5.85 -14.53
N TRP A 94 -8.93 5.95 -13.65
CA TRP A 94 -8.02 7.08 -13.58
C TRP A 94 -7.21 7.21 -14.86
N ARG A 95 -6.61 6.11 -15.36
CA ARG A 95 -5.88 6.09 -16.64
C ARG A 95 -6.79 6.46 -17.81
N HIS A 96 -8.05 6.03 -17.80
CA HIS A 96 -9.03 6.40 -18.82
C HIS A 96 -9.33 7.91 -18.78
N HIS A 97 -9.57 8.45 -17.59
CA HIS A 97 -9.78 9.88 -17.39
C HIS A 97 -8.56 10.72 -17.81
N GLU A 98 -7.36 10.27 -17.46
CA GLU A 98 -6.11 10.93 -17.84
C GLU A 98 -5.96 11.00 -19.37
N ARG A 99 -6.17 9.86 -20.06
CA ARG A 99 -6.16 9.82 -21.53
C ARG A 99 -7.24 10.71 -22.14
N ALA A 100 -8.42 10.79 -21.53
CA ALA A 100 -9.48 11.67 -21.99
C ALA A 100 -9.08 13.15 -21.85
N ARG A 101 -8.48 13.54 -20.72
CA ARG A 101 -7.95 14.89 -20.50
C ARG A 101 -6.84 15.24 -21.49
N GLU A 102 -5.93 14.31 -21.76
CA GLU A 102 -4.85 14.51 -22.74
C GLU A 102 -5.42 14.74 -24.16
N ARG A 103 -6.43 13.96 -24.55
CA ARG A 103 -7.11 14.13 -25.85
C ARG A 103 -7.78 15.50 -25.95
N GLU A 104 -8.49 15.93 -24.90
CA GLU A 104 -9.12 17.25 -24.86
C GLU A 104 -8.08 18.37 -24.88
N HIS A 105 -6.99 18.23 -24.12
CA HIS A 105 -5.88 19.19 -24.15
C HIS A 105 -5.28 19.31 -25.54
N ARG A 106 -5.01 18.20 -26.23
CA ARG A 106 -4.49 18.19 -27.60
C ARG A 106 -5.47 18.82 -28.60
N LYS A 107 -6.78 18.63 -28.42
CA LYS A 107 -7.80 19.30 -29.24
C LYS A 107 -7.81 20.81 -29.02
N TRP A 108 -7.73 21.23 -27.75
CA TRP A 108 -7.70 22.63 -27.37
C TRP A 108 -6.45 23.33 -27.92
N GLU A 109 -5.28 22.70 -27.79
CA GLU A 109 -4.02 23.19 -28.35
C GLU A 109 -4.11 23.38 -29.87
N LYS A 110 -4.59 22.37 -30.60
CA LYS A 110 -4.81 22.46 -32.05
C LYS A 110 -5.79 23.58 -32.44
N ARG A 111 -6.83 23.82 -31.63
CA ARG A 111 -7.78 24.91 -31.88
C ARG A 111 -7.09 26.26 -31.67
N ARG A 112 -6.40 26.42 -30.55
CA ARG A 112 -5.63 27.63 -30.22
C ARG A 112 -4.60 27.97 -31.29
N GLU A 113 -3.88 26.97 -31.83
CA GLU A 113 -2.95 27.19 -32.95
C GLU A 113 -3.63 27.64 -34.25
N ARG A 114 -4.84 27.16 -34.53
CA ARG A 114 -5.62 27.60 -35.70
C ARG A 114 -6.07 29.04 -35.53
N ASP A 115 -6.62 29.35 -34.36
CA ASP A 115 -7.11 30.68 -34.01
C ASP A 115 -5.95 31.69 -34.04
N HIS A 116 -4.79 31.32 -33.49
CA HIS A 116 -3.57 32.13 -33.55
C HIS A 116 -3.16 32.40 -35.01
N ARG A 117 -3.02 31.37 -35.85
CA ARG A 117 -2.68 31.54 -37.27
C ARG A 117 -3.69 32.40 -38.02
N GLN A 118 -4.98 32.27 -37.71
CA GLN A 118 -6.02 33.09 -38.32
C GLN A 118 -5.91 34.56 -37.91
N TRP A 119 -5.64 34.80 -36.62
CA TRP A 119 -5.41 36.14 -36.09
C TRP A 119 -4.15 36.79 -36.70
N GLU A 120 -3.06 36.05 -36.85
CA GLU A 120 -1.85 36.54 -37.52
C GLU A 120 -2.12 36.97 -38.96
N LYS A 121 -2.82 36.13 -39.73
CA LYS A 121 -3.21 36.46 -41.11
C LYS A 121 -4.09 37.71 -41.16
N HIS A 122 -5.08 37.83 -40.29
CA HIS A 122 -5.98 38.98 -40.26
C HIS A 122 -5.18 40.28 -40.01
N ARG A 123 -4.31 40.26 -39.00
CA ARG A 123 -3.44 41.38 -38.64
C ARG A 123 -2.45 41.74 -39.76
N GLU A 124 -1.87 40.76 -40.47
CA GLU A 124 -1.04 41.03 -41.64
C GLU A 124 -1.84 41.70 -42.77
N HIS A 125 -3.08 41.27 -43.00
CA HIS A 125 -3.97 41.89 -43.98
C HIS A 125 -4.30 43.34 -43.60
N GLU A 126 -4.66 43.59 -42.34
CA GLU A 126 -4.90 44.94 -41.82
C GLU A 126 -3.66 45.82 -41.97
N TYR A 127 -2.48 45.32 -41.59
CA TYR A 127 -1.22 46.05 -41.71
C TYR A 127 -0.89 46.39 -43.17
N ARG A 128 -1.06 45.44 -44.11
CA ARG A 128 -0.86 45.68 -45.54
C ARG A 128 -1.85 46.69 -46.11
N GLN A 129 -3.10 46.70 -45.65
CA GLN A 129 -4.07 47.73 -46.05
C GLN A 129 -3.70 49.09 -45.48
N TRP A 130 -3.30 49.15 -44.22
CA TRP A 130 -2.83 50.37 -43.57
C TRP A 130 -1.61 50.97 -44.29
N GLU A 131 -0.60 50.16 -44.62
CA GLU A 131 0.58 50.58 -45.38
C GLU A 131 0.23 51.19 -46.74
N LYS A 132 -0.73 50.59 -47.47
CA LYS A 132 -1.17 51.11 -48.78
C LYS A 132 -1.81 52.49 -48.68
N HIS A 133 -2.61 52.73 -47.65
CA HIS A 133 -3.32 53.99 -47.47
C HIS A 133 -2.46 55.14 -46.94
N HIS A 134 -1.28 54.85 -46.36
CA HIS A 134 -0.41 55.85 -45.72
C HIS A 134 0.89 56.11 -46.49
N ARG A 135 1.07 55.53 -47.69
CA ARG A 135 2.28 55.67 -48.50
C ARG A 135 2.08 56.52 -49.79
N ASP A 136 0.88 57.09 -49.98
CA ASP A 136 0.58 58.14 -50.97
C ASP A 136 0.54 59.52 -50.29
#